data_AF-Q2GUD3-F1
#
_entry.id   AF-Q2GUD3-F1
#
_cell.length_a   1.000
_cell.length_b   1.000
_cell.length_c   1.000
_cell.angle_alpha   90.00
_cell.angle_beta   90.00
_cell.angle_gamma   90.00
#
_symmetry.space_group_name_H-M   'P 1'
#
loop_
_entity.id
_entity.type
_entity.pdbx_description
1 polymer ?
#
loop_
_entity_poly.entity_id
_entity_poly.type
_entity_poly.pdbx_seq_one_letter_code
_entity_poly.pdbx_strand_id
1 'polypeptide(L)'
;MSSNTGQSAQPPPAQNPPYPPAGATLGGIPTPLPDIPISAVLLALFALSAGTHLALFLRNKRRGAAHRFFFSFLLFVFSCLRVVALALRIAWSRAPRNASLALAAAVFTAAGVMVVFIVNLVLARRVVRGLHPAVGWHGAVTQGVKVLLGSVVAMLIMVVVCSVHSMFTLDMVARGRERDVVRFAGVYITVIAFLPAVAVSVAWLVPNRSVHRPEGFGKGGLGAKVLLLLGASLVLTLGAGFRAGVNFAVRPAGQEQWYHSKPAFYCFNFVVELLVAYSYAIFRFDRMFHVPEGSSAPGHYSGGGPGEGAEEPGFRLDASGESAGDSNITLYSRNKPSGGREGDSAA
;
A
#
# COMPACT_ATOMS: atom_id res chain seq x y z
N MET A 1 -7.35 75.56 12.88
CA MET A 1 -7.43 74.66 11.71
C MET A 1 -6.06 74.02 11.56
N SER A 2 -5.84 72.72 11.78
CA SER A 2 -6.63 71.58 11.35
C SER A 2 -6.46 70.40 12.30
N SER A 3 -7.58 69.82 12.70
CA SER A 3 -7.71 68.57 13.45
C SER A 3 -7.30 67.39 12.58
N ASN A 4 -6.28 66.64 13.03
CA ASN A 4 -5.83 65.40 12.42
C ASN A 4 -6.86 64.29 12.75
N THR A 5 -7.70 63.95 11.79
CA THR A 5 -8.69 62.87 11.90
C THR A 5 -7.96 61.53 11.92
N GLY A 6 -8.01 60.86 13.07
CA GLY A 6 -7.60 59.47 13.19
C GLY A 6 -8.41 58.60 12.24
N GLN A 7 -7.77 58.10 11.18
CA GLN A 7 -8.27 56.98 10.42
C GLN A 7 -8.24 55.75 11.32
N SER A 8 -9.38 55.44 11.92
CA SER A 8 -9.66 54.13 12.50
C SER A 8 -9.44 53.08 11.41
N ALA A 9 -8.37 52.30 11.53
CA ALA A 9 -8.15 51.13 10.71
C ALA A 9 -9.39 50.23 10.80
N GLN A 10 -10.11 50.06 9.68
CA GLN A 10 -11.21 49.11 9.62
C GLN A 10 -10.67 47.72 10.00
N PRO A 11 -11.33 46.98 10.91
CA PRO A 11 -10.96 45.59 11.16
C PRO A 11 -11.06 44.82 9.84
N PRO A 12 -10.12 43.91 9.56
CA PRO A 12 -10.15 43.12 8.33
C PRO A 12 -11.51 42.39 8.24
N PRO A 13 -12.11 42.30 7.04
CA PRO A 13 -13.40 41.65 6.85
C PRO A 13 -13.37 40.24 7.43
N ALA A 14 -14.41 39.89 8.19
CA ALA A 14 -14.58 38.57 8.77
C ALA A 14 -14.53 37.50 7.67
N GLN A 15 -13.45 36.74 7.61
CA GLN A 15 -13.33 35.62 6.68
C GLN A 15 -14.25 34.50 7.17
N ASN A 16 -15.03 33.92 6.27
CA ASN A 16 -15.79 32.70 6.59
C ASN A 16 -14.85 31.49 6.48
N PRO A 17 -14.96 30.50 7.37
CA PRO A 17 -14.20 29.26 7.25
C PRO A 17 -14.59 28.50 5.96
N PRO A 18 -13.69 27.69 5.38
CA PRO A 18 -12.36 27.35 5.88
C PRO A 18 -11.30 28.45 5.64
N TYR A 19 -10.52 28.74 6.69
CA TYR A 19 -9.45 29.73 6.68
C TYR A 19 -8.19 29.18 5.97
N PRO A 20 -7.48 30.01 5.18
CA PRO A 20 -6.23 29.60 4.56
C PRO A 20 -5.14 29.34 5.62
N PRO A 21 -4.20 28.41 5.37
CA PRO A 21 -3.07 28.18 6.27
C PRO A 21 -2.22 29.45 6.45
N ALA A 22 -1.84 29.76 7.69
CA ALA A 22 -1.03 30.95 8.00
C ALA A 22 0.47 30.79 7.66
N GLY A 23 0.92 29.56 7.41
CA GLY A 23 2.32 29.23 7.10
C GLY A 23 2.53 28.91 5.63
N ALA A 24 3.80 29.00 5.19
CA ALA A 24 4.25 28.48 3.91
C ALA A 24 3.93 26.98 3.81
N THR A 25 3.28 26.58 2.72
CA THR A 25 2.92 25.18 2.45
C THR A 25 3.80 24.61 1.34
N LEU A 26 4.07 23.31 1.40
CA LEU A 26 4.84 22.64 0.35
C LEU A 26 4.11 22.76 -1.00
N GLY A 27 4.75 23.40 -1.97
CA GLY A 27 4.21 23.67 -3.30
C GLY A 27 3.34 24.92 -3.39
N GLY A 28 3.09 25.60 -2.26
CA GLY A 28 2.32 26.83 -2.17
C GLY A 28 0.95 26.76 -2.85
N ILE A 29 0.41 27.95 -3.14
CA ILE A 29 -0.83 28.11 -3.92
C ILE A 29 -0.51 27.85 -5.40
N PRO A 30 -1.22 26.92 -6.07
CA PRO A 30 -0.98 26.62 -7.48
C PRO A 30 -1.35 27.80 -8.37
N THR A 31 -0.63 27.97 -9.47
CA THR A 31 -0.88 28.99 -10.51
C THR A 31 -1.04 28.31 -11.87
N PRO A 32 -1.81 28.89 -12.81
CA PRO A 32 -2.04 28.26 -14.11
C PRO A 32 -0.75 27.84 -14.84
N LEU A 33 0.26 28.71 -14.81
CA LEU A 33 1.64 28.39 -15.17
C LEU A 33 2.49 28.47 -13.89
N PRO A 34 3.27 27.43 -13.51
CA PRO A 34 3.54 26.19 -14.24
C PRO A 34 2.70 24.97 -13.80
N ASP A 35 1.75 25.09 -12.86
CA ASP A 35 1.13 23.90 -12.24
C ASP A 35 0.26 23.09 -13.21
N ILE A 36 -0.46 23.74 -14.15
CA ILE A 36 -1.31 23.02 -15.11
C ILE A 36 -0.51 22.09 -16.02
N PRO A 37 0.52 22.56 -16.77
CA PRO A 37 1.26 21.69 -17.67
C PRO A 37 1.97 20.56 -16.92
N ILE A 38 2.61 20.85 -15.78
CA ILE A 38 3.30 19.82 -14.98
C ILE A 38 2.30 18.77 -14.46
N SER A 39 1.17 19.22 -13.91
CA SER A 39 0.15 18.31 -13.39
C SER A 39 -0.49 17.48 -14.49
N ALA A 40 -0.72 18.05 -15.68
CA ALA A 40 -1.31 17.33 -16.81
C ALA A 40 -0.40 16.19 -17.30
N VAL A 41 0.91 16.43 -17.42
CA VAL A 41 1.89 15.40 -17.79
C VAL A 41 1.93 14.29 -16.73
N LEU A 42 2.07 14.65 -15.46
CA LEU A 42 2.09 13.66 -14.37
C LEU A 42 0.77 12.88 -14.30
N LEU A 43 -0.37 13.54 -14.53
CA LEU A 43 -1.69 12.92 -14.53
C LEU A 43 -1.77 11.87 -15.64
N ALA A 44 -1.31 12.19 -16.84
CA ALA A 44 -1.25 11.24 -17.95
C ALA A 44 -0.37 10.02 -17.61
N LEU A 45 0.81 10.25 -17.01
CA LEU A 45 1.70 9.17 -16.58
C LEU A 45 1.07 8.27 -15.49
N PHE A 46 0.38 8.84 -14.50
CA PHE A 46 -0.34 8.05 -13.52
C PHE A 46 -1.56 7.34 -14.11
N ALA A 47 -2.26 7.93 -15.08
CA ALA A 47 -3.35 7.25 -15.80
C ALA A 47 -2.83 6.03 -16.59
N LEU A 48 -1.68 6.16 -17.27
CA LEU A 48 -1.01 5.04 -17.93
C LEU A 48 -0.57 3.96 -16.94
N SER A 49 -0.04 4.36 -15.78
CA SER A 49 0.30 3.46 -14.69
C SER A 49 -0.93 2.72 -14.16
N ALA A 50 -2.06 3.42 -13.97
CA ALA A 50 -3.33 2.82 -13.57
C ALA A 50 -3.80 1.78 -14.59
N GLY A 51 -3.80 2.13 -15.89
CA GLY A 51 -4.14 1.20 -16.97
C GLY A 51 -3.24 -0.04 -16.98
N THR A 52 -1.93 0.14 -16.75
CA THR A 52 -0.97 -0.96 -16.69
C THR A 52 -1.24 -1.90 -15.51
N HIS A 53 -1.40 -1.37 -14.31
CA HIS A 53 -1.68 -2.18 -13.11
C HIS A 53 -3.05 -2.86 -13.15
N LEU A 54 -4.07 -2.19 -13.71
CA LEU A 54 -5.36 -2.81 -13.97
C LEU A 54 -5.26 -3.94 -14.99
N ALA A 55 -4.54 -3.73 -16.09
CA ALA A 55 -4.33 -4.77 -17.10
C ALA A 55 -3.58 -5.98 -16.51
N LEU A 56 -2.57 -5.76 -15.67
CA LEU A 56 -1.87 -6.83 -14.95
C LEU A 56 -2.84 -7.59 -14.02
N PHE A 57 -3.63 -6.87 -13.22
CA PHE A 57 -4.61 -7.47 -12.32
C PHE A 57 -5.64 -8.32 -13.07
N LEU A 58 -6.24 -7.78 -14.15
CA LEU A 58 -7.24 -8.48 -14.96
C LEU A 58 -6.63 -9.69 -15.67
N ARG A 59 -5.41 -9.58 -16.22
CA ARG A 59 -4.71 -10.70 -16.84
C ARG A 59 -4.44 -11.83 -15.85
N ASN A 60 -4.06 -11.49 -14.61
CA ASN A 60 -3.82 -12.48 -13.58
C ASN A 60 -5.13 -13.12 -13.08
N LYS A 61 -6.20 -12.33 -12.94
CA LYS A 61 -7.55 -12.83 -12.61
C LYS A 61 -8.09 -13.81 -13.66
N ARG A 62 -7.83 -13.57 -14.96
CA ARG A 62 -8.26 -14.44 -16.07
C ARG A 62 -7.54 -15.80 -16.08
N ARG A 63 -6.38 -15.93 -15.42
CA ARG A 63 -5.61 -17.19 -15.33
C ARG A 63 -6.11 -18.12 -14.21
N GLY A 64 -7.21 -17.77 -13.55
CA GLY A 64 -7.82 -18.58 -12.48
C GLY A 64 -7.73 -17.93 -11.10
N ALA A 65 -8.52 -18.46 -10.15
CA ALA A 65 -8.59 -17.94 -8.78
C ALA A 65 -7.24 -18.01 -8.05
N ALA A 66 -6.44 -19.05 -8.29
CA ALA A 66 -5.14 -19.28 -7.65
C ALA A 66 -4.05 -18.23 -7.97
N HIS A 67 -4.26 -17.36 -8.97
CA HIS A 67 -3.28 -16.34 -9.39
C HIS A 67 -3.70 -14.89 -9.08
N ARG A 68 -4.69 -14.68 -8.20
CA ARG A 68 -5.12 -13.33 -7.81
C ARG A 68 -4.01 -12.59 -7.05
N PHE A 69 -3.32 -11.69 -7.75
CA PHE A 69 -2.35 -10.81 -7.15
C PHE A 69 -2.97 -9.46 -6.78
N PHE A 70 -3.56 -9.40 -5.58
CA PHE A 70 -4.32 -8.24 -5.08
C PHE A 70 -3.50 -6.94 -5.05
N PHE A 71 -2.17 -6.99 -4.89
CA PHE A 71 -1.34 -5.78 -4.84
C PHE A 71 -1.30 -5.01 -6.17
N SER A 72 -1.51 -5.67 -7.33
CA SER A 72 -1.69 -4.95 -8.59
C SER A 72 -2.95 -4.09 -8.58
N PHE A 73 -4.02 -4.55 -7.92
CA PHE A 73 -5.23 -3.74 -7.74
C PHE A 73 -4.97 -2.56 -6.79
N LEU A 74 -4.22 -2.77 -5.70
CA LEU A 74 -3.83 -1.66 -4.82
C LEU A 74 -2.99 -0.61 -5.55
N LEU A 75 -2.06 -1.00 -6.43
CA LEU A 75 -1.32 -0.03 -7.25
C LEU A 75 -2.18 0.67 -8.31
N PHE A 76 -3.23 0.01 -8.82
CA PHE A 76 -4.25 0.69 -9.62
C PHE A 76 -4.97 1.77 -8.80
N VAL A 77 -5.46 1.44 -7.60
CA VAL A 77 -6.13 2.40 -6.69
C VAL A 77 -5.20 3.57 -6.36
N PHE A 78 -3.93 3.28 -6.03
CA PHE A 78 -2.90 4.28 -5.82
C PHE A 78 -2.78 5.25 -7.01
N SER A 79 -2.66 4.74 -8.23
CA SER A 79 -2.54 5.58 -9.42
C SER A 79 -3.81 6.41 -9.67
N CYS A 80 -5.00 5.87 -9.39
CA CYS A 80 -6.25 6.64 -9.42
C CYS A 80 -6.27 7.79 -8.39
N LEU A 81 -5.82 7.55 -7.15
CA LEU A 81 -5.69 8.60 -6.14
C LEU A 81 -4.75 9.72 -6.60
N ARG A 82 -3.67 9.38 -7.30
CA ARG A 82 -2.72 10.35 -7.87
C ARG A 82 -3.32 11.16 -9.02
N VAL A 83 -4.09 10.52 -9.90
CA VAL A 83 -4.86 11.21 -10.95
C VAL A 83 -5.84 12.22 -10.34
N VAL A 84 -6.60 11.82 -9.32
CA VAL A 84 -7.55 12.71 -8.63
C VAL A 84 -6.82 13.86 -7.93
N ALA A 85 -5.72 13.59 -7.22
CA ALA A 85 -4.91 14.63 -6.56
C ALA A 85 -4.41 15.68 -7.55
N LEU A 86 -3.90 15.26 -8.71
CA LEU A 86 -3.41 16.16 -9.76
C LEU A 86 -4.54 16.92 -10.47
N ALA A 87 -5.69 16.28 -10.69
CA ALA A 87 -6.87 16.95 -11.22
C ALA A 87 -7.37 18.06 -10.27
N LEU A 88 -7.42 17.77 -8.96
CA LEU A 88 -7.75 18.76 -7.94
C LEU A 88 -6.72 19.89 -7.86
N ARG A 89 -5.42 19.58 -8.03
CA ARG A 89 -4.35 20.58 -8.12
C ARG A 89 -4.53 21.51 -9.32
N ILE A 90 -4.93 20.97 -10.48
CA ILE A 90 -5.27 21.76 -11.69
C ILE A 90 -6.49 22.65 -11.41
N ALA A 91 -7.56 22.09 -10.84
CA ALA A 91 -8.76 22.87 -10.52
C ALA A 91 -8.45 23.99 -9.52
N TRP A 92 -7.64 23.71 -8.48
CA TRP A 92 -7.23 24.69 -7.49
C TRP A 92 -6.40 25.84 -8.11
N SER A 93 -5.60 25.57 -9.15
CA SER A 93 -4.85 26.61 -9.87
C SER A 93 -5.74 27.66 -10.54
N ARG A 94 -7.00 27.31 -10.85
CA ARG A 94 -8.00 28.21 -11.46
C ARG A 94 -8.90 28.87 -10.42
N ALA A 95 -8.98 28.30 -9.23
CA ALA A 95 -9.78 28.81 -8.12
C ALA A 95 -8.93 28.87 -6.82
N PRO A 96 -7.86 29.70 -6.78
CA PRO A 96 -6.86 29.64 -5.71
C PRO A 96 -7.42 29.99 -4.31
N ARG A 97 -8.52 30.74 -4.26
CA ARG A 97 -9.23 31.12 -3.03
C ARG A 97 -10.17 30.03 -2.50
N ASN A 98 -10.36 28.93 -3.22
CA ASN A 98 -11.25 27.85 -2.79
C ASN A 98 -10.52 26.89 -1.85
N ALA A 99 -10.68 27.13 -0.54
CA ALA A 99 -10.02 26.34 0.50
C ALA A 99 -10.50 24.87 0.55
N SER A 100 -11.74 24.57 0.13
CA SER A 100 -12.22 23.18 0.02
C SER A 100 -11.48 22.40 -1.06
N LEU A 101 -11.19 23.03 -2.21
CA LEU A 101 -10.37 22.42 -3.27
C LEU A 101 -8.93 22.18 -2.79
N ALA A 102 -8.35 23.16 -2.08
CA ALA A 102 -7.01 23.04 -1.51
C ALA A 102 -6.91 21.86 -0.53
N LEU A 103 -7.89 21.75 0.37
CA LEU A 103 -7.99 20.68 1.34
C LEU A 103 -8.16 19.31 0.66
N ALA A 104 -9.07 19.20 -0.30
CA ALA A 104 -9.28 17.97 -1.05
C ALA A 104 -7.98 17.53 -1.77
N ALA A 105 -7.29 18.45 -2.45
CA ALA A 105 -6.02 18.16 -3.11
C ALA A 105 -4.96 17.64 -2.14
N ALA A 106 -4.85 18.25 -0.96
CA ALA A 106 -3.92 17.82 0.09
C ALA A 106 -4.25 16.41 0.62
N VAL A 107 -5.53 16.15 0.90
CA VAL A 107 -6.01 14.85 1.39
C VAL A 107 -5.71 13.73 0.40
N PHE A 108 -6.04 13.91 -0.88
CA PHE A 108 -5.74 12.89 -1.90
C PHE A 108 -4.22 12.70 -2.12
N THR A 109 -3.43 13.79 -2.01
CA THR A 109 -1.97 13.71 -2.07
C THR A 109 -1.39 12.88 -0.90
N ALA A 110 -1.94 13.03 0.30
CA ALA A 110 -1.53 12.27 1.48
C ALA A 110 -2.01 10.81 1.43
N ALA A 111 -3.26 10.58 1.02
CA ALA A 111 -3.86 9.25 0.96
C ALA A 111 -3.18 8.32 -0.05
N GLY A 112 -2.75 8.85 -1.20
CA GLY A 112 -2.09 8.06 -2.25
C GLY A 112 -0.91 7.26 -1.71
N VAL A 113 0.06 7.91 -1.09
CA VAL A 113 1.31 7.26 -0.68
C VAL A 113 1.12 6.17 0.39
N MET A 114 0.05 6.27 1.20
CA MET A 114 -0.28 5.26 2.22
C MET A 114 -0.51 3.88 1.61
N VAL A 115 -1.13 3.82 0.42
CA VAL A 115 -1.41 2.57 -0.27
C VAL A 115 -0.11 1.83 -0.62
N VAL A 116 0.91 2.56 -1.07
CA VAL A 116 2.20 1.95 -1.44
C VAL A 116 2.98 1.52 -0.20
N PHE A 117 2.88 2.24 0.92
CA PHE A 117 3.46 1.78 2.19
C PHE A 117 2.85 0.47 2.67
N ILE A 118 1.52 0.35 2.57
CA ILE A 118 0.80 -0.91 2.87
C ILE A 118 1.33 -2.04 1.97
N VAL A 119 1.45 -1.80 0.66
CA VAL A 119 2.00 -2.80 -0.27
C VAL A 119 3.42 -3.21 0.16
N ASN A 120 4.32 -2.27 0.38
CA ASN A 120 5.72 -2.56 0.72
C ASN A 120 5.86 -3.31 2.05
N LEU A 121 5.07 -2.96 3.08
CA LEU A 121 5.06 -3.69 4.35
C LEU A 121 4.66 -5.16 4.19
N VAL A 122 3.60 -5.41 3.40
CA VAL A 122 3.14 -6.78 3.16
C VAL A 122 4.13 -7.56 2.30
N LEU A 123 4.72 -6.93 1.28
CA LEU A 123 5.78 -7.55 0.48
C LEU A 123 7.03 -7.85 1.32
N ALA A 124 7.41 -6.96 2.25
CA ALA A 124 8.54 -7.17 3.15
C ALA A 124 8.31 -8.40 4.04
N ARG A 125 7.11 -8.54 4.60
CA ARG A 125 6.74 -9.76 5.35
C ARG A 125 6.85 -11.02 4.50
N ARG A 126 6.46 -10.98 3.21
CA ARG A 126 6.62 -12.14 2.30
C ARG A 126 8.09 -12.48 2.08
N VAL A 127 8.95 -11.48 1.89
CA VAL A 127 10.40 -11.68 1.76
C VAL A 127 11.01 -12.25 3.04
N VAL A 128 10.65 -11.72 4.21
CA VAL A 128 11.10 -12.22 5.51
C VAL A 128 10.67 -13.68 5.71
N ARG A 129 9.44 -14.05 5.32
CA ARG A 129 8.96 -15.44 5.37
C ARG A 129 9.73 -16.37 4.44
N GLY A 130 10.07 -15.90 3.25
CA GLY A 130 10.89 -16.67 2.31
C GLY A 130 12.33 -16.85 2.78
N LEU A 131 12.95 -15.81 3.37
CA LEU A 131 14.33 -15.88 3.85
C LEU A 131 14.47 -16.62 5.19
N HIS A 132 13.56 -16.36 6.13
CA HIS A 132 13.56 -16.86 7.51
C HIS A 132 12.18 -17.38 7.91
N PRO A 133 11.79 -18.61 7.50
CA PRO A 133 10.46 -19.14 7.77
C PRO A 133 10.10 -19.15 9.27
N ALA A 134 11.03 -19.57 10.14
CA ALA A 134 10.80 -19.63 11.59
C ALA A 134 10.39 -18.26 12.19
N VAL A 135 11.02 -17.18 11.75
CA VAL A 135 10.73 -15.82 12.23
C VAL A 135 9.50 -15.25 11.53
N GLY A 136 9.43 -15.37 10.20
CA GLY A 136 8.38 -14.75 9.39
C GLY A 136 6.98 -15.34 9.64
N TRP A 137 6.90 -16.59 10.07
CA TRP A 137 5.65 -17.26 10.44
C TRP A 137 5.26 -17.09 11.91
N HIS A 138 6.15 -16.54 12.74
CA HIS A 138 5.86 -16.29 14.15
C HIS A 138 4.62 -15.39 14.33
N GLY A 139 3.76 -15.74 15.29
CA GLY A 139 2.51 -15.04 15.57
C GLY A 139 2.72 -13.55 15.85
N ALA A 140 3.77 -13.20 16.60
CA ALA A 140 4.10 -11.82 16.92
C ALA A 140 4.42 -10.97 15.67
N VAL A 141 5.17 -11.50 14.70
CA VAL A 141 5.47 -10.79 13.45
C VAL A 141 4.19 -10.58 12.63
N THR A 142 3.33 -11.60 12.59
CA THR A 142 2.04 -11.52 11.92
C THR A 142 1.13 -10.45 12.54
N GLN A 143 1.01 -10.42 13.86
CA GLN A 143 0.22 -9.41 14.56
C GLN A 143 0.84 -8.03 14.46
N GLY A 144 2.16 -7.91 14.61
CA GLY A 144 2.89 -6.66 14.44
C GLY A 144 2.63 -6.02 13.08
N VAL A 145 2.70 -6.78 11.98
CA VAL A 145 2.37 -6.25 10.65
C VAL A 145 0.90 -5.83 10.55
N LYS A 146 -0.05 -6.56 11.13
CA LYS A 146 -1.47 -6.14 11.14
C LYS A 146 -1.67 -4.83 11.91
N VAL A 147 -1.04 -4.68 13.08
CA VAL A 147 -1.07 -3.45 13.88
C VAL A 147 -0.46 -2.29 13.09
N LEU A 148 0.69 -2.51 12.45
CA LEU A 148 1.31 -1.50 11.59
C LEU A 148 0.37 -1.08 10.44
N LEU A 149 -0.28 -2.02 9.76
CA LEU A 149 -1.24 -1.70 8.72
C LEU A 149 -2.44 -0.88 9.24
N GLY A 150 -3.00 -1.27 10.39
CA GLY A 150 -4.08 -0.50 11.03
C GLY A 150 -3.63 0.90 11.44
N SER A 151 -2.40 1.03 11.96
CA SER A 151 -1.83 2.31 12.37
C SER A 151 -1.62 3.29 11.22
N VAL A 152 -1.27 2.81 10.02
CA VAL A 152 -1.13 3.66 8.83
C VAL A 152 -2.45 4.30 8.46
N VAL A 153 -3.54 3.53 8.48
CA VAL A 153 -4.90 4.02 8.22
C VAL A 153 -5.33 4.99 9.32
N ALA A 154 -5.08 4.65 10.59
CA ALA A 154 -5.40 5.53 11.73
C ALA A 154 -4.66 6.88 11.65
N MET A 155 -3.37 6.87 11.27
CA MET A 155 -2.58 8.10 11.08
C MET A 155 -3.12 8.95 9.94
N LEU A 156 -3.55 8.34 8.83
CA LEU A 156 -4.18 9.09 7.74
C LEU A 156 -5.46 9.78 8.22
N ILE A 157 -6.35 9.06 8.91
CA ILE A 157 -7.60 9.62 9.44
C ILE A 157 -7.30 10.79 10.38
N MET A 158 -6.38 10.59 11.32
CA MET A 158 -5.97 11.61 12.27
C MET A 158 -5.42 12.86 11.58
N VAL A 159 -4.51 12.71 10.60
CA VAL A 159 -3.97 13.85 9.84
C VAL A 159 -5.06 14.58 9.08
N VAL A 160 -5.99 13.86 8.45
CA VAL A 160 -7.12 14.48 7.74
C VAL A 160 -8.00 15.26 8.71
N VAL A 161 -8.39 14.66 9.83
CA VAL A 161 -9.26 15.32 10.84
C VAL A 161 -8.58 16.57 11.39
N CYS A 162 -7.32 16.48 11.81
CA CYS A 162 -6.57 17.65 12.31
C CYS A 162 -6.39 18.72 11.24
N SER A 163 -6.15 18.34 9.98
CA SER A 163 -6.00 19.32 8.87
C SER A 163 -7.31 20.02 8.57
N VAL A 164 -8.44 19.29 8.55
CA VAL A 164 -9.78 19.85 8.39
C VAL A 164 -10.05 20.81 9.56
N HIS A 165 -9.99 20.32 10.80
CA HIS A 165 -10.34 21.13 11.96
C HIS A 165 -9.47 22.39 12.09
N SER A 166 -8.15 22.30 11.84
CA SER A 166 -7.25 23.46 11.81
C SER A 166 -7.68 24.57 10.84
N MET A 167 -8.38 24.22 9.75
CA MET A 167 -8.91 25.19 8.78
C MET A 167 -10.24 25.80 9.22
N PHE A 168 -10.96 25.20 10.17
CA PHE A 168 -12.25 25.71 10.68
C PHE A 168 -12.13 26.43 12.03
N THR A 169 -11.02 26.26 12.76
CA THR A 169 -10.78 26.96 14.03
C THR A 169 -9.86 28.18 13.86
N LEU A 170 -10.06 29.22 14.67
CA LEU A 170 -9.15 30.36 14.86
C LEU A 170 -8.38 30.28 16.19
N ASP A 171 -8.65 29.26 17.01
CA ASP A 171 -7.95 29.07 18.29
C ASP A 171 -6.49 28.64 18.04
N MET A 172 -5.58 29.48 18.51
CA MET A 172 -4.13 29.28 18.37
C MET A 172 -3.61 28.11 19.22
N VAL A 173 -4.26 27.80 20.35
CA VAL A 173 -3.90 26.66 21.19
C VAL A 173 -4.27 25.35 20.49
N ALA A 174 -5.50 25.26 19.97
CA ALA A 174 -5.93 24.12 19.16
C ALA A 174 -5.01 23.90 17.95
N ARG A 175 -4.75 24.94 17.15
CA ARG A 175 -3.84 24.87 15.99
C ARG A 175 -2.42 24.47 16.37
N GLY A 176 -1.96 24.85 17.56
CA GLY A 176 -0.67 24.44 18.10
C GLY A 176 -0.60 22.92 18.29
N ARG A 177 -1.60 22.34 18.97
CA ARG A 177 -1.70 20.89 19.22
C ARG A 177 -1.83 20.09 17.93
N GLU A 178 -2.64 20.56 16.99
CA GLU A 178 -2.83 19.90 15.68
C GLU A 178 -1.55 19.87 14.85
N ARG A 179 -0.75 20.95 14.91
CA ARG A 179 0.55 20.98 14.24
C ARG A 179 1.50 19.93 14.81
N ASP A 180 1.49 19.72 16.13
CA ASP A 180 2.33 18.70 16.76
C ASP A 180 1.86 17.28 16.36
N VAL A 181 0.56 17.07 16.22
CA VAL A 181 -0.01 15.83 15.67
C VAL A 181 0.46 15.59 14.23
N VAL A 182 0.42 16.60 13.35
CA VAL A 182 0.88 16.47 11.96
C VAL A 182 2.39 16.22 11.88
N ARG A 183 3.19 16.82 12.76
CA ARG A 183 4.63 16.57 12.87
C ARG A 183 4.92 15.14 13.30
N PHE A 184 4.26 14.67 14.35
CA PHE A 184 4.37 13.28 14.82
C PHE A 184 3.99 12.31 13.70
N ALA A 185 2.85 12.53 13.03
CA ALA A 185 2.42 11.71 11.92
C ALA A 185 3.44 11.70 10.77
N GLY A 186 4.08 12.84 10.46
CA GLY A 186 5.14 12.92 9.46
C GLY A 186 6.34 12.03 9.80
N VAL A 187 6.82 12.07 11.04
CA VAL A 187 7.91 11.19 11.53
C VAL A 187 7.47 9.73 11.47
N TYR A 188 6.29 9.43 12.01
CA TYR A 188 5.75 8.06 12.07
C TYR A 188 5.65 7.44 10.67
N ILE A 189 5.05 8.16 9.73
CA ILE A 189 4.92 7.73 8.34
C ILE A 189 6.28 7.52 7.68
N THR A 190 7.29 8.34 8.01
CA THR A 190 8.65 8.17 7.50
C THR A 190 9.29 6.89 8.04
N VAL A 191 9.11 6.59 9.33
CA VAL A 191 9.56 5.32 9.94
C VAL A 191 8.87 4.14 9.26
N ILE A 192 7.57 4.22 9.02
CA ILE A 192 6.82 3.18 8.31
C ILE A 192 7.33 2.98 6.87
N ALA A 193 7.64 4.05 6.15
CA ALA A 193 8.19 3.97 4.80
C ALA A 193 9.58 3.30 4.77
N PHE A 194 10.37 3.50 5.84
CA PHE A 194 11.71 2.93 5.99
C PHE A 194 11.71 1.48 6.49
N LEU A 195 10.69 1.07 7.24
CA LEU A 195 10.63 -0.23 7.88
C LEU A 195 10.75 -1.42 6.91
N PRO A 196 10.12 -1.43 5.71
CA PRO A 196 10.36 -2.47 4.72
C PRO A 196 11.82 -2.59 4.29
N ALA A 197 12.53 -1.46 4.11
CA ALA A 197 13.95 -1.45 3.75
C ALA A 197 14.79 -2.11 4.84
N VAL A 198 14.60 -1.70 6.10
CA VAL A 198 15.30 -2.31 7.25
C VAL A 198 14.99 -3.80 7.35
N ALA A 199 13.72 -4.18 7.27
CA ALA A 199 13.29 -5.57 7.42
C ALA A 199 13.92 -6.48 6.36
N VAL A 200 13.95 -6.06 5.08
CA VAL A 200 14.56 -6.88 4.02
C VAL A 200 16.08 -6.87 4.08
N SER A 201 16.71 -5.77 4.47
CA SER A 201 18.17 -5.70 4.67
C SER A 201 18.62 -6.62 5.80
N VAL A 202 17.94 -6.59 6.95
CA VAL A 202 18.23 -7.48 8.08
C VAL A 202 18.00 -8.94 7.67
N ALA A 203 16.87 -9.24 7.02
CA ALA A 203 16.58 -10.60 6.56
C ALA A 203 17.61 -11.13 5.55
N TRP A 204 18.17 -10.26 4.70
CA TRP A 204 19.17 -10.64 3.72
C TRP A 204 20.57 -10.84 4.32
N LEU A 205 20.97 -9.98 5.27
CA LEU A 205 22.30 -10.01 5.87
C LEU A 205 22.44 -11.08 6.96
N VAL A 206 21.36 -11.39 7.68
CA VAL A 206 21.38 -12.41 8.73
C VAL A 206 21.28 -13.79 8.08
N PRO A 207 22.27 -14.69 8.29
CA PRO A 207 22.19 -16.05 7.77
C PRO A 207 21.02 -16.79 8.40
N ASN A 208 20.26 -17.54 7.59
CA ASN A 208 19.22 -18.42 8.11
C ASN A 208 19.89 -19.60 8.83
N ARG A 209 19.85 -19.57 10.17
CA ARG A 209 20.35 -20.65 11.05
C ARG A 209 19.25 -21.63 11.45
N SER A 210 18.03 -21.46 10.94
CA SER A 210 16.91 -22.32 11.30
C SER A 210 16.97 -23.64 10.54
N VAL A 211 16.33 -24.67 11.11
CA VAL A 211 16.17 -25.99 10.48
C VAL A 211 15.45 -25.88 9.11
N HIS A 212 14.64 -24.84 8.92
CA HIS A 212 13.89 -24.61 7.70
C HIS A 212 14.74 -23.85 6.67
N ARG A 213 14.94 -24.45 5.50
CA ARG A 213 15.65 -23.80 4.39
C ARG A 213 14.86 -22.61 3.85
N PRO A 214 15.52 -21.58 3.27
CA PRO A 214 14.83 -20.49 2.59
C PRO A 214 13.85 -21.02 1.53
N GLU A 215 12.63 -20.50 1.54
CA GLU A 215 11.56 -20.90 0.65
C GLU A 215 11.48 -19.92 -0.53
N GLY A 216 11.70 -20.44 -1.74
CA GLY A 216 11.40 -19.70 -2.96
C GLY A 216 9.90 -19.50 -3.11
N PHE A 217 9.48 -18.32 -3.56
CA PHE A 217 8.10 -18.05 -3.96
C PHE A 217 8.06 -17.18 -5.20
N GLY A 218 6.97 -17.26 -5.97
CA GLY A 218 6.81 -16.54 -7.22
C GLY A 218 7.94 -16.81 -8.22
N LYS A 219 8.13 -15.91 -9.19
CA LYS A 219 9.20 -16.01 -10.18
C LYS A 219 10.42 -15.17 -9.80
N GLY A 220 11.60 -15.59 -10.27
CA GLY A 220 12.86 -14.86 -10.10
C GLY A 220 13.54 -15.08 -8.75
N GLY A 221 14.82 -14.72 -8.67
CA GLY A 221 15.65 -14.90 -7.48
C GLY A 221 15.20 -14.07 -6.28
N LEU A 222 15.48 -14.56 -5.08
CA LEU A 222 15.16 -13.88 -3.81
C LEU A 222 15.94 -12.56 -3.66
N GLY A 223 17.18 -12.50 -4.16
CA GLY A 223 17.97 -11.26 -4.21
C GLY A 223 17.34 -10.16 -5.08
N ALA A 224 16.75 -10.51 -6.24
CA ALA A 224 16.05 -9.55 -7.09
C ALA A 224 14.81 -8.96 -6.40
N LYS A 225 14.08 -9.79 -5.64
CA LYS A 225 12.95 -9.35 -4.80
C LYS A 225 13.40 -8.37 -3.72
N VAL A 226 14.49 -8.71 -3.01
CA VAL A 226 15.09 -7.86 -1.99
C VAL A 226 15.53 -6.53 -2.59
N LEU A 227 16.26 -6.54 -3.71
CA LEU A 227 16.75 -5.33 -4.35
C LEU A 227 15.61 -4.41 -4.80
N LEU A 228 14.59 -4.97 -5.45
CA LEU A 228 13.43 -4.20 -5.92
C LEU A 228 12.67 -3.56 -4.74
N LEU A 229 12.41 -4.33 -3.69
CA LEU A 229 11.67 -3.84 -2.53
C LEU A 229 12.50 -2.86 -1.69
N LEU A 230 13.80 -3.09 -1.55
CA LEU A 230 14.74 -2.19 -0.89
C LEU A 230 14.78 -0.84 -1.61
N GLY A 231 15.04 -0.86 -2.93
CA GLY A 231 15.07 0.35 -3.75
C GLY A 231 13.75 1.12 -3.71
N ALA A 232 12.62 0.43 -3.87
CA ALA A 232 11.31 1.05 -3.79
C ALA A 232 11.06 1.70 -2.42
N SER A 233 11.45 1.04 -1.33
CA SER A 233 11.24 1.53 0.03
C SER A 233 12.14 2.71 0.37
N LEU A 234 13.39 2.73 -0.11
CA LEU A 234 14.30 3.87 0.05
C LEU A 234 13.82 5.11 -0.71
N VAL A 235 13.37 4.95 -1.96
CA VAL A 235 12.80 6.06 -2.75
C VAL A 235 11.55 6.64 -2.08
N LEU A 236 10.69 5.78 -1.54
CA LEU A 236 9.51 6.19 -0.77
C LEU A 236 9.87 6.87 0.56
N THR A 237 10.90 6.38 1.25
CA THR A 237 11.42 6.97 2.49
C THR A 237 11.96 8.37 2.23
N LEU A 238 12.65 8.60 1.11
CA LEU A 238 13.11 9.92 0.71
C LEU A 238 11.94 10.92 0.60
N GLY A 239 10.85 10.54 -0.09
CA GLY A 239 9.66 11.38 -0.21
C GLY A 239 8.97 11.63 1.14
N ALA A 240 8.84 10.60 1.98
CA ALA A 240 8.25 10.73 3.31
C ALA A 240 9.09 11.61 4.23
N GLY A 241 10.41 11.38 4.27
CA GLY A 241 11.36 12.15 5.06
C GLY A 241 11.43 13.62 4.63
N PHE A 242 11.37 13.89 3.32
CA PHE A 242 11.28 15.26 2.82
C PHE A 242 10.02 15.96 3.36
N ARG A 243 8.83 15.34 3.23
CA ARG A 243 7.58 15.90 3.77
C ARG A 243 7.64 16.11 5.28
N ALA A 244 8.19 15.15 6.02
CA ALA A 244 8.38 15.29 7.46
C ALA A 244 9.29 16.49 7.78
N GLY A 245 10.43 16.61 7.10
CA GLY A 245 11.35 17.74 7.25
C GLY A 245 10.70 19.09 6.99
N VAL A 246 9.89 19.22 5.93
CA VAL A 246 9.15 20.46 5.65
C VAL A 246 8.15 20.79 6.77
N ASN A 247 7.50 19.80 7.39
CA ASN A 247 6.59 20.03 8.52
C ASN A 247 7.30 20.52 9.80
N PHE A 248 8.60 20.26 9.95
CA PHE A 248 9.40 20.84 11.04
C PHE A 248 9.95 22.22 10.68
N ALA A 249 10.31 22.43 9.42
CA ALA A 249 10.93 23.67 8.93
C ALA A 249 9.90 24.75 8.54
N VAL A 250 8.88 24.95 9.40
CA VAL A 250 7.75 25.87 9.18
C VAL A 250 8.24 27.32 9.01
N ARG A 251 7.74 28.00 7.99
CA ARG A 251 7.99 29.43 7.74
C ARG A 251 6.68 30.21 7.61
N PRO A 252 6.65 31.51 7.96
CA PRO A 252 5.52 32.38 7.63
C PRO A 252 5.29 32.45 6.13
N ALA A 253 4.03 32.67 5.72
CA ALA A 253 3.73 32.94 4.31
C ALA A 253 4.55 34.15 3.80
N GLY A 254 5.11 34.05 2.59
CA GLY A 254 5.98 35.07 2.00
C GLY A 254 7.47 34.94 2.36
N GLN A 255 7.85 34.08 3.31
CA GLN A 255 9.25 33.73 3.62
C GLN A 255 9.58 32.29 3.21
N GLU A 256 9.08 31.92 2.03
CA GLU A 256 9.26 30.58 1.48
C GLU A 256 10.73 30.30 1.15
N GLN A 257 11.10 29.04 1.24
CA GLN A 257 12.45 28.55 0.99
C GLN A 257 12.42 27.57 -0.19
N TRP A 258 13.57 27.17 -0.71
CA TRP A 258 13.66 26.25 -1.85
C TRP A 258 12.84 24.96 -1.64
N TYR A 259 12.75 24.47 -0.40
CA TYR A 259 12.02 23.25 -0.05
C TYR A 259 10.49 23.43 0.01
N HIS A 260 9.98 24.66 -0.01
CA HIS A 260 8.55 24.96 -0.19
C HIS A 260 8.15 25.12 -1.66
N SER A 261 9.11 25.13 -2.57
CA SER A 261 8.87 25.43 -3.99
C SER A 261 7.99 24.40 -4.69
N LYS A 262 7.36 24.83 -5.80
CA LYS A 262 6.56 23.96 -6.66
C LYS A 262 7.35 22.78 -7.23
N PRO A 263 8.59 22.95 -7.73
CA PRO A 263 9.42 21.81 -8.16
C PRO A 263 9.63 20.78 -7.05
N ALA A 264 9.93 21.22 -5.83
CA ALA A 264 10.10 20.31 -4.69
C ALA A 264 8.81 19.52 -4.40
N PHE A 265 7.65 20.19 -4.44
CA PHE A 265 6.35 19.52 -4.29
C PHE A 265 6.14 18.41 -5.31
N TYR A 266 6.37 18.67 -6.60
CA TYR A 266 6.18 17.66 -7.65
C TYR A 266 7.18 16.51 -7.56
N CYS A 267 8.46 16.80 -7.32
CA CYS A 267 9.51 15.79 -7.21
C CYS A 267 9.23 14.81 -6.06
N PHE A 268 9.01 15.31 -4.85
CA PHE A 268 8.91 14.49 -3.64
C PHE A 268 7.52 13.90 -3.37
N ASN A 269 6.45 14.40 -4.00
CA ASN A 269 5.09 13.83 -3.85
C ASN A 269 4.62 12.99 -5.04
N PHE A 270 5.18 13.19 -6.23
CA PHE A 270 4.68 12.53 -7.44
C PHE A 270 5.78 11.77 -8.17
N VAL A 271 6.92 12.39 -8.46
CA VAL A 271 7.98 11.72 -9.26
C VAL A 271 8.56 10.51 -8.54
N VAL A 272 8.92 10.63 -7.26
CA VAL A 272 9.43 9.50 -6.47
C VAL A 272 8.45 8.32 -6.44
N GLU A 273 7.16 8.60 -6.37
CA GLU A 273 6.14 7.56 -6.31
C GLU A 273 5.82 6.97 -7.68
N LEU A 274 5.91 7.79 -8.73
CA LEU A 274 5.82 7.36 -10.12
C LEU A 274 6.93 6.37 -10.46
N LEU A 275 8.18 6.66 -10.04
CA LEU A 275 9.32 5.75 -10.22
C LEU A 275 9.04 4.39 -9.59
N VAL A 276 8.47 4.34 -8.39
CA VAL A 276 8.11 3.09 -7.70
C VAL A 276 7.00 2.36 -8.44
N ALA A 277 5.94 3.06 -8.85
CA ALA A 277 4.82 2.47 -9.56
C ALA A 277 5.24 1.84 -10.91
N TYR A 278 6.11 2.52 -11.66
CA TYR A 278 6.66 1.99 -12.90
C TYR A 278 7.68 0.88 -12.66
N SER A 279 8.52 0.98 -11.63
CA SER A 279 9.45 -0.11 -11.27
C SER A 279 8.68 -1.40 -11.01
N TYR A 280 7.59 -1.35 -10.22
CA TYR A 280 6.76 -2.51 -9.98
C TYR A 280 6.09 -3.07 -11.24
N ALA A 281 5.65 -2.20 -12.16
CA ALA A 281 5.10 -2.63 -13.44
C ALA A 281 6.15 -3.30 -14.34
N ILE A 282 7.32 -2.68 -14.51
CA ILE A 282 8.42 -3.14 -15.38
C ILE A 282 8.97 -4.47 -14.89
N PHE A 283 9.31 -4.57 -13.61
CA PHE A 283 9.86 -5.79 -13.02
C PHE A 283 8.82 -6.88 -12.79
N ARG A 284 7.57 -6.66 -13.21
CA ARG A 284 6.48 -7.63 -13.09
C ARG A 284 6.38 -8.21 -11.69
N PHE A 285 6.29 -7.30 -10.71
CA PHE A 285 6.23 -7.66 -9.30
C PHE A 285 5.05 -8.60 -9.00
N ASP A 286 4.01 -8.54 -9.85
CA ASP A 286 2.85 -9.43 -9.84
C ASP A 286 3.21 -10.91 -9.94
N ARG A 287 4.21 -11.24 -10.75
CA ARG A 287 4.75 -12.61 -10.87
C ARG A 287 5.83 -12.87 -9.85
N MET A 288 6.62 -11.85 -9.52
CA MET A 288 7.76 -11.99 -8.65
C MET A 288 7.34 -12.30 -7.21
N PHE A 289 6.29 -11.66 -6.70
CA PHE A 289 5.83 -11.81 -5.32
C PHE A 289 4.58 -12.68 -5.17
N HIS A 290 4.17 -13.41 -6.20
CA HIS A 290 3.03 -14.33 -6.10
C HIS A 290 3.32 -15.43 -5.08
N VAL A 291 2.32 -15.72 -4.24
CA VAL A 291 2.35 -16.76 -3.21
C VAL A 291 1.05 -17.57 -3.38
N PRO A 292 1.09 -18.92 -3.35
CA PRO A 292 -0.10 -19.76 -3.45
C PRO A 292 -1.15 -19.43 -2.37
N GLU A 293 -2.43 -19.46 -2.75
CA GLU A 293 -3.53 -19.29 -1.79
C GLU A 293 -3.49 -20.41 -0.72
N GLY A 294 -3.90 -20.11 0.52
CA GLY A 294 -3.87 -21.08 1.62
C GLY A 294 -2.51 -21.24 2.33
N SER A 295 -1.50 -20.42 1.99
CA SER A 295 -0.22 -20.42 2.70
C SER A 295 -0.37 -19.88 4.14
N SER A 296 -0.42 -20.77 5.13
CA SER A 296 -0.61 -20.48 6.56
C SER A 296 0.56 -20.88 7.45
N ALA A 297 1.48 -21.72 6.98
CA ALA A 297 2.61 -22.26 7.75
C ALA A 297 3.92 -22.30 6.95
N PRO A 298 5.08 -22.48 7.61
CA PRO A 298 6.35 -22.80 6.95
C PRO A 298 6.20 -23.98 5.98
N GLY A 299 6.86 -23.92 4.83
CA GLY A 299 6.79 -24.90 3.75
C GLY A 299 5.70 -24.65 2.71
N HIS A 300 4.69 -23.81 3.01
CA HIS A 300 3.59 -23.57 2.09
C HIS A 300 3.98 -22.67 0.89
N TYR A 301 5.07 -21.90 0.95
CA TYR A 301 5.47 -21.03 -0.18
C TYR A 301 6.01 -21.83 -1.36
N SER A 302 6.62 -23.00 -1.10
CA SER A 302 7.17 -23.92 -2.10
C SER A 302 6.16 -24.93 -2.66
N GLY A 303 4.88 -24.85 -2.29
CA GLY A 303 3.83 -25.74 -2.80
C GLY A 303 3.37 -26.85 -1.84
N GLY A 304 3.98 -27.00 -0.66
CA GLY A 304 3.58 -27.98 0.36
C GLY A 304 2.39 -27.55 1.21
N GLY A 305 1.35 -26.96 0.61
CA GLY A 305 0.11 -26.61 1.31
C GLY A 305 -0.80 -27.82 1.55
N PRO A 306 -1.84 -27.73 2.38
CA PRO A 306 -2.64 -28.87 2.88
C PRO A 306 -3.44 -29.66 1.82
N GLY A 307 -3.28 -29.34 0.54
CA GLY A 307 -4.06 -29.91 -0.56
C GLY A 307 -3.46 -31.18 -1.19
N GLU A 308 -2.27 -31.63 -0.78
CA GLU A 308 -1.58 -32.78 -1.39
C GLU A 308 -1.30 -33.95 -0.43
N GLY A 309 -1.86 -33.95 0.79
CA GLY A 309 -1.62 -35.04 1.75
C GLY A 309 -2.59 -35.17 2.92
N ALA A 310 -3.73 -34.48 2.91
CA ALA A 310 -4.78 -34.76 3.88
C ALA A 310 -5.55 -36.00 3.40
N GLU A 311 -5.09 -37.19 3.80
CA GLU A 311 -6.00 -38.31 3.97
C GLU A 311 -7.11 -37.83 4.91
N GLU A 312 -8.33 -37.69 4.39
CA GLU A 312 -9.49 -37.51 5.26
C GLU A 312 -9.56 -38.72 6.22
N PRO A 313 -9.65 -38.51 7.54
CA PRO A 313 -10.08 -39.58 8.42
C PRO A 313 -11.54 -39.87 8.08
N GLY A 314 -11.75 -40.86 7.21
CA GLY A 314 -13.06 -41.31 6.79
C GLY A 314 -13.89 -41.63 8.02
N PHE A 315 -14.88 -40.79 8.30
CA PHE A 315 -15.94 -41.08 9.26
C PHE A 315 -16.81 -42.19 8.65
N ARG A 316 -16.46 -43.43 8.99
CA ARG A 316 -17.22 -44.63 8.66
C ARG A 316 -18.39 -44.70 9.63
N LEU A 317 -19.60 -44.38 9.16
CA LEU A 317 -20.83 -44.71 9.86
C LEU A 317 -21.14 -46.18 9.58
N ASP A 318 -20.74 -47.05 10.50
CA ASP A 318 -21.29 -48.39 10.59
C ASP A 318 -22.70 -48.28 11.20
N ALA A 319 -23.71 -48.19 10.33
CA ALA A 319 -25.11 -48.30 10.74
C ALA A 319 -25.55 -49.77 10.65
N SER A 320 -25.40 -50.48 11.77
CA SER A 320 -26.13 -51.71 12.06
C SER A 320 -27.56 -51.37 12.51
N GLY A 321 -28.57 -51.98 11.89
CA GLY A 321 -29.95 -51.94 12.40
C GLY A 321 -31.02 -52.26 11.37
N GLU A 322 -31.59 -53.45 11.50
CA GLU A 322 -32.71 -54.07 10.77
C GLU A 322 -33.97 -53.20 10.53
N SER A 323 -34.65 -53.39 9.39
CA SER A 323 -35.93 -54.14 9.32
C SER A 323 -36.76 -53.86 8.04
N ALA A 324 -37.11 -54.95 7.36
CA ALA A 324 -38.36 -55.29 6.64
C ALA A 324 -38.97 -54.37 5.56
N GLY A 325 -39.29 -54.98 4.39
CA GLY A 325 -40.46 -54.58 3.59
C GLY A 325 -40.32 -54.63 2.07
N ASP A 326 -40.37 -55.84 1.51
CA ASP A 326 -41.02 -56.24 0.24
C ASP A 326 -40.87 -55.42 -1.07
N SER A 327 -40.24 -56.04 -2.08
CA SER A 327 -40.86 -56.49 -3.35
C SER A 327 -39.98 -56.32 -4.60
N ASN A 328 -39.71 -57.47 -5.22
CA ASN A 328 -39.42 -57.75 -6.64
C ASN A 328 -38.57 -56.77 -7.47
N ILE A 329 -37.38 -57.21 -7.89
CA ILE A 329 -37.12 -57.53 -9.31
C ILE A 329 -35.80 -58.31 -9.47
N THR A 330 -35.88 -59.28 -10.37
CA THR A 330 -35.00 -60.40 -10.66
C THR A 330 -33.89 -60.08 -11.67
N LEU A 331 -32.76 -60.80 -11.51
CA LEU A 331 -31.85 -61.34 -12.56
C LEU A 331 -31.01 -60.38 -13.43
N TYR A 332 -29.68 -60.48 -13.28
CA TYR A 332 -28.65 -60.92 -14.26
C TYR A 332 -27.25 -60.51 -13.72
N SER A 333 -26.49 -61.40 -13.09
CA SER A 333 -25.46 -62.31 -13.66
C SER A 333 -24.13 -61.64 -14.10
N ARG A 334 -23.04 -62.13 -13.48
CA ARG A 334 -21.61 -62.14 -13.91
C ARG A 334 -20.90 -60.79 -14.10
N ASN A 335 -19.64 -60.56 -13.69
CA ASN A 335 -18.53 -61.47 -13.41
C ASN A 335 -17.39 -60.71 -12.68
N LYS A 336 -16.71 -61.35 -11.72
CA LYS A 336 -15.33 -61.08 -11.22
C LYS A 336 -14.85 -62.40 -10.56
N PRO A 337 -13.57 -62.61 -10.19
CA PRO A 337 -12.27 -62.12 -10.69
C PRO A 337 -11.26 -63.30 -10.89
N SER A 338 -10.04 -63.01 -11.36
CA SER A 338 -8.78 -63.70 -11.00
C SER A 338 -7.63 -62.92 -11.67
N GLY A 339 -6.51 -62.49 -11.05
CA GLY A 339 -5.61 -63.16 -10.10
C GLY A 339 -4.89 -64.28 -10.86
N GLY A 340 -3.60 -64.31 -11.17
CA GLY A 340 -2.37 -63.72 -10.63
C GLY A 340 -1.26 -64.77 -10.85
N ARG A 341 0.02 -64.34 -10.80
CA ARG A 341 1.30 -65.12 -10.82
C ARG A 341 1.78 -65.64 -12.18
N GLU A 342 2.93 -65.18 -12.68
CA GLU A 342 4.34 -65.47 -12.30
C GLU A 342 4.82 -66.85 -12.78
N GLY A 343 5.99 -66.86 -13.45
CA GLY A 343 6.89 -68.01 -13.43
C GLY A 343 7.37 -68.52 -14.79
N ASP A 344 8.51 -67.99 -15.24
CA ASP A 344 9.72 -68.69 -15.69
C ASP A 344 9.71 -69.81 -16.77
N SER A 345 10.59 -69.56 -17.76
CA SER A 345 11.66 -70.42 -18.27
C SER A 345 11.44 -71.33 -19.49
N ALA A 346 12.43 -71.22 -20.39
CA ALA A 346 12.98 -72.19 -21.32
C ALA A 346 12.12 -72.69 -22.50
N ALA A 347 12.34 -72.11 -23.68
CA ALA A 347 13.01 -72.73 -24.84
C ALA A 347 12.98 -71.77 -26.02
#